data_AF-A0A662CIU0-F1
#
_entry.id   AF-A0A662CIU0-F1
#
_cell.length_a   1.000
_cell.length_b   1.000
_cell.length_c   1.000
_cell.angle_alpha   90.00
_cell.angle_beta   90.00
_cell.angle_gamma   90.00
#
_symmetry.space_group_name_H-M   'P 1'
#
loop_
_entity.id
_entity.type
_entity.pdbx_description
1 polymer ?
#
loop_
_entity_poly.entity_id
_entity_poly.type
_entity_poly.pdbx_seq_one_letter_code
_entity_poly.pdbx_strand_id
1 'polypeptide(L)'
;MIRRVFYGLTVSLLVLMAVSPAMAAEAAGDLKLAALDMLKYAALAAGLGLGFAAGLCGVGQGISVKGAMDGVARNPEASGKIMVTMIIGLAMIEALTIYSLVVALIILFADPFKAVHIILG
;
A
#
# COMPACT_ATOMS: atom_id res chain seq x y z
N MET A 1 17.41 12.01 -30.74
CA MET A 1 16.29 11.37 -30.01
C MET A 1 16.20 11.83 -28.56
N ILE A 2 17.30 11.89 -27.80
CA ILE A 2 17.35 12.26 -26.37
C ILE A 2 16.75 13.65 -26.03
N ARG A 3 16.98 14.67 -26.87
CA ARG A 3 16.43 16.03 -26.65
C ARG A 3 14.91 16.07 -26.73
N ARG A 4 14.28 15.30 -27.64
CA ARG A 4 12.80 15.29 -27.78
C ARG A 4 12.11 14.59 -26.60
N VAL A 5 12.77 13.58 -26.02
CA VAL A 5 12.28 12.88 -24.81
C VAL A 5 12.44 13.77 -23.57
N PHE A 6 13.56 14.51 -23.47
CA PHE A 6 13.79 15.41 -22.33
C PHE A 6 12.85 16.63 -22.33
N TYR A 7 12.60 17.25 -23.49
CA TYR A 7 11.60 18.30 -23.64
C TYR A 7 10.16 17.79 -23.42
N GLY A 8 9.87 16.55 -23.83
CA GLY A 8 8.57 15.93 -23.56
C GLY A 8 8.33 15.76 -22.06
N LEU A 9 9.32 15.23 -21.33
CA LEU A 9 9.25 14.99 -19.89
C LEU A 9 9.09 16.29 -19.09
N THR A 10 9.84 17.33 -19.43
CA THR A 10 9.77 18.63 -18.73
C THR A 10 8.47 19.39 -19.02
N VAL A 11 7.92 19.29 -20.24
CA VAL A 11 6.61 19.88 -20.56
C VAL A 11 5.49 19.12 -19.86
N SER A 12 5.54 17.79 -19.77
CA SER A 12 4.56 17.03 -18.99
C SER A 12 4.62 17.30 -17.48
N LEU A 13 5.81 17.56 -16.92
CA LEU A 13 5.98 17.98 -15.52
C LEU A 13 5.44 19.40 -15.26
N LEU A 14 5.61 20.33 -16.22
CA LEU A 14 5.08 21.70 -16.12
C LEU A 14 3.55 21.76 -16.24
N VAL A 15 2.94 20.92 -17.07
CA VAL A 15 1.47 20.83 -17.20
C VAL A 15 0.84 20.29 -15.92
N LEU A 16 1.48 19.33 -15.24
CA LEU A 16 1.02 18.83 -13.94
C LEU A 16 1.11 19.89 -12.83
N MET A 17 2.08 20.81 -12.91
CA MET A 17 2.27 21.90 -11.94
C MET A 17 1.26 23.05 -12.10
N ALA A 18 0.75 23.27 -13.31
CA ALA A 18 -0.20 24.34 -13.63
C ALA A 18 -1.68 24.01 -13.35
N VAL A 19 -1.99 22.76 -12.98
CA VAL A 19 -3.35 22.35 -12.57
C VAL A 19 -3.70 22.84 -11.15
N SER A 20 -2.69 23.10 -10.32
CA SER A 20 -2.85 23.44 -8.91
C SER A 20 -3.56 24.77 -8.57
N PRO A 21 -3.34 25.90 -9.29
CA PRO A 21 -4.01 27.16 -8.96
C PRO A 21 -5.44 27.28 -9.48
N ALA A 22 -5.86 26.49 -10.48
CA ALA A 22 -7.24 26.49 -10.96
C ALA A 22 -8.20 25.76 -9.99
N MET A 23 -7.68 24.89 -9.13
CA MET A 23 -8.43 24.16 -8.10
C MET A 23 -8.54 24.91 -6.76
N ALA A 24 -8.03 26.14 -6.67
CA ALA A 24 -7.97 26.92 -5.42
C ALA A 24 -9.09 27.97 -5.26
N ALA A 25 -9.91 28.23 -6.28
CA ALA A 25 -10.86 29.35 -6.30
C ALA A 25 -12.32 28.99 -5.95
N GLU A 26 -12.69 27.72 -5.84
CA GLU A 26 -14.05 27.30 -5.53
C GLU A 26 -14.13 26.91 -4.05
N ALA A 27 -14.29 27.93 -3.20
CA ALA A 27 -14.28 27.81 -1.75
C ALA A 27 -15.44 28.61 -1.13
N ALA A 28 -16.52 27.95 -0.73
CA ALA A 28 -17.37 28.37 0.41
C ALA A 28 -18.36 27.27 0.87
N GLY A 29 -18.75 26.34 0.00
CA GLY A 29 -19.46 25.08 0.39
C GLY A 29 -18.49 23.92 0.67
N ASP A 30 -17.21 24.18 0.47
CA ASP A 30 -16.20 23.20 0.01
C ASP A 30 -15.39 22.52 1.11
N LEU A 31 -15.44 23.01 2.36
CA LEU A 31 -14.67 22.41 3.46
C LEU A 31 -15.12 20.97 3.76
N LYS A 32 -16.41 20.69 3.65
CA LYS A 32 -16.98 19.36 3.88
C LYS A 32 -16.76 18.43 2.68
N LEU A 33 -16.75 18.98 1.46
CA LEU A 33 -16.54 18.22 0.24
C LEU A 33 -15.05 17.86 0.05
N ALA A 34 -14.14 18.78 0.35
CA ALA A 34 -12.69 18.55 0.35
C ALA A 34 -12.26 17.50 1.39
N ALA A 35 -12.85 17.52 2.59
CA ALA A 35 -12.61 16.49 3.60
C ALA A 35 -13.13 15.11 3.15
N LEU A 36 -14.27 15.06 2.46
CA LEU A 36 -14.79 13.84 1.86
C LEU A 36 -13.90 13.33 0.73
N ASP A 37 -13.35 14.22 -0.10
CA ASP A 37 -12.47 13.83 -1.20
C ASP A 37 -11.13 13.31 -0.70
N MET A 38 -10.54 13.94 0.32
CA MET A 38 -9.35 13.41 0.99
C MET A 38 -9.59 12.02 1.57
N LEU A 39 -10.74 11.80 2.22
CA LEU A 39 -11.12 10.49 2.75
C LEU A 39 -11.32 9.45 1.64
N LYS A 40 -11.92 9.80 0.50
CA LYS A 40 -12.07 8.90 -0.66
C LYS A 40 -10.72 8.44 -1.19
N TYR A 41 -9.77 9.34 -1.40
CA TYR A 41 -8.44 8.99 -1.89
C TYR A 41 -7.65 8.18 -0.85
N ALA A 42 -7.75 8.53 0.43
CA ALA A 42 -7.15 7.78 1.53
C ALA A 42 -7.69 6.34 1.59
N ALA A 43 -9.02 6.16 1.50
CA ALA A 43 -9.66 4.85 1.50
C ALA A 43 -9.31 4.02 0.27
N LEU A 44 -9.25 4.64 -0.92
CA LEU A 44 -8.80 3.97 -2.14
C LEU A 44 -7.35 3.51 -2.03
N ALA A 45 -6.44 4.39 -1.57
CA ALA A 45 -5.02 4.06 -1.41
C ALA A 45 -4.82 2.95 -0.37
N ALA A 46 -5.51 3.04 0.78
CA ALA A 46 -5.45 2.03 1.83
C ALA A 46 -6.00 0.67 1.37
N GLY A 47 -7.18 0.66 0.72
CA GLY A 47 -7.81 -0.55 0.23
C GLY A 47 -7.02 -1.23 -0.88
N LEU A 48 -6.52 -0.47 -1.86
CA LEU A 48 -5.68 -1.01 -2.93
C LEU A 48 -4.34 -1.51 -2.37
N GLY A 49 -3.66 -0.71 -1.55
CA GLY A 49 -2.36 -1.08 -0.98
C GLY A 49 -2.44 -2.37 -0.14
N LEU A 50 -3.42 -2.45 0.77
CA LEU A 50 -3.64 -3.64 1.57
C LEU A 50 -4.11 -4.83 0.73
N GLY A 51 -5.00 -4.61 -0.24
CA GLY A 51 -5.49 -5.66 -1.15
C GLY A 51 -4.37 -6.30 -1.96
N PHE A 52 -3.45 -5.51 -2.51
CA PHE A 52 -2.26 -6.01 -3.21
C PHE A 52 -1.33 -6.78 -2.26
N ALA A 53 -1.04 -6.25 -1.07
CA ALA A 53 -0.20 -6.91 -0.09
C ALA A 53 -0.78 -8.27 0.34
N ALA A 54 -2.07 -8.31 0.68
CA ALA A 54 -2.77 -9.53 1.06
C ALA A 54 -2.82 -10.55 -0.08
N GLY A 55 -3.06 -10.09 -1.32
CA GLY A 55 -3.07 -10.96 -2.50
C GLY A 55 -1.72 -11.64 -2.74
N LEU A 56 -0.62 -10.88 -2.69
CA LEU A 56 0.73 -11.42 -2.86
C LEU A 56 1.14 -12.32 -1.68
N CYS A 57 0.75 -11.96 -0.46
CA CYS A 57 0.94 -12.80 0.72
C CYS A 57 0.26 -14.16 0.54
N GLY A 58 -1.00 -14.18 0.14
CA GLY A 58 -1.75 -15.41 -0.09
C GLY A 58 -1.10 -16.33 -1.13
N VAL A 59 -0.54 -15.77 -2.19
CA VAL A 59 0.24 -16.54 -3.19
C VAL A 59 1.50 -17.14 -2.54
N GLY A 60 2.27 -16.35 -1.81
CA GLY A 60 3.48 -16.82 -1.12
C GLY A 60 3.17 -17.93 -0.12
N GLN A 61 2.15 -17.73 0.73
CA GLN A 61 1.71 -18.71 1.71
C GLN A 61 1.24 -20.01 1.05
N GLY A 62 0.45 -19.93 -0.03
CA GLY A 62 -0.01 -21.10 -0.77
C GLY A 62 1.14 -21.95 -1.32
N ILE A 63 2.18 -21.30 -1.87
CA ILE A 63 3.38 -21.99 -2.37
C ILE A 63 4.15 -22.64 -1.20
N SER A 64 4.34 -21.92 -0.10
CA SER A 64 5.03 -22.45 1.09
C SER A 64 4.31 -23.66 1.69
N VAL A 65 2.98 -23.59 1.82
CA VAL A 65 2.16 -24.70 2.34
C VAL A 65 2.23 -25.90 1.41
N LYS A 66 2.12 -25.70 0.08
CA LYS A 66 2.29 -26.78 -0.89
C LYS A 66 3.64 -27.47 -0.75
N GLY A 67 4.73 -26.70 -0.68
CA GLY A 67 6.08 -27.23 -0.50
C GLY A 67 6.23 -28.03 0.81
N ALA A 68 5.59 -27.58 1.89
CA ALA A 68 5.56 -28.32 3.14
C ALA A 68 4.79 -29.64 3.02
N MET A 69 3.62 -29.64 2.37
CA MET A 69 2.82 -30.86 2.16
C MET A 69 3.55 -31.90 1.30
N ASP A 70 4.20 -31.47 0.21
CA ASP A 70 5.02 -32.35 -0.62
C ASP A 70 6.21 -32.92 0.16
N GLY A 71 6.82 -32.11 1.04
CA GLY A 71 7.89 -32.54 1.94
C GLY A 71 7.43 -33.60 2.96
N VAL A 72 6.28 -33.37 3.59
CA VAL A 72 5.65 -34.30 4.55
C VAL A 72 5.27 -35.61 3.87
N ALA A 73 4.68 -35.55 2.68
CA ALA A 73 4.28 -36.74 1.93
C ALA A 73 5.47 -37.65 1.59
N ARG A 74 6.64 -37.07 1.31
CA ARG A 74 7.88 -37.82 1.02
C ARG A 74 8.61 -38.29 2.27
N ASN A 75 8.53 -37.55 3.37
CA ASN A 75 9.25 -37.82 4.61
C ASN A 75 8.33 -37.62 5.83
N PRO A 76 7.41 -38.56 6.10
CA PRO A 76 6.41 -38.40 7.16
C PRO A 76 7.04 -38.30 8.56
N GLU A 77 8.17 -38.96 8.79
CA GLU A 77 8.92 -38.91 10.05
C GLU A 77 9.45 -37.51 10.38
N ALA A 78 9.70 -36.68 9.36
CA ALA A 78 10.19 -35.32 9.51
C ALA A 78 9.05 -34.27 9.63
N SER A 79 7.79 -34.71 9.65
CA SER A 79 6.59 -33.85 9.62
C SER A 79 6.66 -32.70 10.63
N GLY A 80 6.96 -32.98 11.90
CA GLY A 80 7.03 -31.96 12.93
C GLY A 80 8.02 -30.83 12.60
N LYS A 81 9.23 -31.17 12.12
CA LYS A 81 10.25 -30.18 11.77
C LYS A 81 9.88 -29.36 10.53
N ILE A 82 9.24 -30.00 9.54
CA ILE A 82 8.74 -29.33 8.34
C ILE A 82 7.66 -28.32 8.70
N MET A 83 6.70 -28.71 9.55
CA MET A 83 5.61 -27.83 9.98
C MET A 83 6.11 -26.63 10.79
N VAL A 84 7.08 -26.83 11.70
CA VAL A 84 7.70 -25.71 12.44
C VAL A 84 8.38 -24.72 11.48
N THR A 85 9.17 -25.23 10.53
CA THR A 85 9.87 -24.39 9.55
C THR A 85 8.88 -23.65 8.64
N MET A 86 7.81 -24.33 8.23
CA MET A 86 6.71 -23.73 7.46
C MET A 86 6.06 -22.58 8.24
N ILE A 87 5.69 -22.78 9.50
CA ILE A 87 5.02 -21.74 10.31
C ILE A 87 5.91 -20.51 10.49
N ILE A 88 7.22 -20.68 10.72
CA ILE A 88 8.17 -19.56 10.82
C ILE A 88 8.23 -18.79 9.48
N GLY A 89 8.29 -19.51 8.36
CA GLY A 89 8.24 -18.89 7.03
C GLY A 89 6.94 -18.13 6.78
N LEU A 90 5.80 -18.73 7.10
CA LEU A 90 4.48 -18.10 6.96
C LEU A 90 4.36 -16.86 7.83
N ALA A 91 4.88 -16.87 9.06
CA ALA A 91 4.90 -15.70 9.94
C ALA A 91 5.74 -14.55 9.36
N MET A 92 6.88 -14.85 8.74
CA MET A 92 7.70 -13.83 8.07
C MET A 92 7.00 -13.22 6.85
N ILE A 93 6.29 -14.04 6.08
CA ILE A 93 5.49 -13.58 4.93
C ILE A 93 4.32 -12.70 5.44
N GLU A 94 3.62 -13.14 6.48
CA GLU A 94 2.47 -12.42 7.03
C GLU A 94 2.84 -11.07 7.65
N ALA A 95 4.04 -10.95 8.23
CA ALA A 95 4.52 -9.69 8.82
C ALA A 95 4.49 -8.53 7.81
N LEU A 96 4.77 -8.79 6.53
CA LEU A 96 4.72 -7.76 5.47
C LEU A 96 3.28 -7.26 5.25
N THR A 97 2.30 -8.17 5.26
CA THR A 97 0.87 -7.82 5.15
C THR A 97 0.41 -7.01 6.35
N ILE A 98 0.84 -7.39 7.56
CA ILE A 98 0.54 -6.65 8.78
C ILE A 98 1.14 -5.24 8.74
N TYR A 99 2.35 -5.06 8.20
CA TYR A 99 2.90 -3.71 8.01
C TYR A 99 2.05 -2.86 7.06
N SER A 100 1.57 -3.43 5.96
CA SER A 100 0.62 -2.73 5.06
C SER A 100 -0.70 -2.40 5.75
N LEU A 101 -1.23 -3.31 6.58
CA LEU A 101 -2.43 -3.08 7.39
C LEU A 101 -2.22 -1.92 8.37
N VAL A 102 -1.10 -1.90 9.09
CA VAL A 102 -0.78 -0.83 10.04
C VAL A 102 -0.72 0.53 9.34
N VAL A 103 -0.07 0.61 8.17
CA VAL A 103 -0.01 1.85 7.38
C VAL A 103 -1.40 2.28 6.93
N ALA A 104 -2.23 1.36 6.45
CA ALA A 104 -3.62 1.64 6.08
C ALA A 104 -4.43 2.18 7.27
N LEU A 105 -4.28 1.61 8.46
CA LEU A 105 -4.94 2.07 9.67
C LEU A 105 -4.46 3.47 10.09
N ILE A 106 -3.16 3.76 9.98
CA ILE A 106 -2.61 5.10 10.27
C ILE A 106 -3.21 6.15 9.33
N ILE A 107 -3.27 5.85 8.03
CA ILE A 107 -3.84 6.77 7.02
C ILE A 107 -5.31 7.07 7.31
N LEU A 108 -6.09 6.05 7.72
CA LEU A 108 -7.53 6.19 7.94
C LEU A 108 -7.89 6.78 9.30
N PHE A 109 -7.11 6.51 10.34
CA PHE A 109 -7.53 6.78 11.72
C PHE A 109 -6.57 7.67 12.52
N ALA A 110 -5.29 7.78 12.13
CA ALA A 110 -4.28 8.46 12.94
C ALA A 110 -3.91 9.88 12.48
N ASP A 111 -4.59 10.42 11.44
CA ASP A 111 -4.37 11.75 10.86
C ASP A 111 -2.89 12.21 10.89
N PRO A 112 -2.03 11.61 10.04
CA PRO A 112 -0.59 11.85 10.06
C PRO A 112 -0.20 13.29 9.68
N PHE A 113 -1.13 14.09 9.15
CA PHE A 113 -0.85 15.44 8.64
C PHE A 113 -1.30 16.56 9.58
N LYS A 114 -1.95 16.23 10.70
CA LYS A 114 -2.37 17.21 11.72
C LYS A 114 -1.23 18.12 12.18
N ALA A 115 -0.07 17.54 12.48
CA ALA A 115 1.09 18.30 12.93
C ALA A 115 1.66 19.22 11.83
N VAL A 116 1.61 18.79 10.57
CA VAL A 116 2.08 19.57 9.42
C VAL A 116 1.19 20.79 9.18
N HIS A 117 -0.13 20.61 9.30
CA HIS A 117 -1.09 21.71 9.20
C HIS A 117 -0.96 22.76 10.32
N ILE A 118 -0.54 22.35 11.52
CA ILE A 118 -0.30 23.27 12.66
C ILE A 118 0.98 24.11 12.47
N ILE A 119 1.99 23.59 11.77
CA ILE A 119 3.28 24.26 11.59
C ILE A 119 3.28 25.20 10.37
N LEU A 120 2.49 24.88 9.34
CA LEU A 120 2.43 25.63 8.08
C LEU A 120 1.25 26.62 7.97
N GLY A 121 0.32 26.60 8.92
CA GLY A 121 -0.78 27.57 9.04
C GLY A 121 -0.53 28.55 10.18
#